data_AF-A0ABD1IPF0-F1
#
_entry.id   AF-A0ABD1IPF0-F1
#
_cell.length_a   1.000
_cell.length_b   1.000
_cell.length_c   1.000
_cell.angle_alpha   90.00
_cell.angle_beta   90.00
_cell.angle_gamma   90.00
#
_symmetry.space_group_name_H-M   'P 1'
#
loop_
_entity.id
_entity.type
_entity.pdbx_description
1 polymer ?
#
loop_
_entity_poly.entity_id
_entity_poly.type
_entity_poly.pdbx_seq_one_letter_code
_entity_poly.pdbx_strand_id
1 'polypeptide(L)'
;MSVSQLQHTSSDPVFFAILEGNWNLIPPAFGRHKRSRKATGDAIVDAMLEIAAASKMRAAAIMRTEERFTISKCIRILDEMQGVDQAVYLFALDLFENPSAREIFISLKSERRLAWMQGKFRASTSSAA
;
A
#
# COMPACT_ATOMS: atom_id res chain seq x y z
N MET A 1 6.19 26.40 20.70
CA MET A 1 5.66 25.16 21.32
C MET A 1 6.85 24.26 21.60
N SER A 2 7.41 24.38 22.80
CA SER A 2 8.73 23.84 23.16
C SER A 2 8.67 22.36 23.52
N VAL A 3 9.75 21.67 23.14
CA VAL A 3 10.00 20.22 23.14
C VAL A 3 10.19 19.62 24.55
N SER A 4 9.64 20.26 25.59
CA SER A 4 10.09 20.12 26.98
C SER A 4 9.26 19.14 27.83
N GLN A 5 8.54 18.18 27.25
CA GLN A 5 7.63 17.29 28.01
C GLN A 5 7.64 15.83 27.54
N LEU A 6 8.80 15.17 27.45
CA LEU A 6 8.88 13.70 27.38
C LEU A 6 10.25 13.15 27.79
N GLN A 7 10.78 13.64 28.92
CA GLN A 7 12.05 13.18 29.51
C GLN A 7 11.87 12.37 30.80
N HIS A 8 10.72 11.72 30.98
CA HIS A 8 10.47 10.97 32.21
C HIS A 8 9.70 9.68 31.93
N THR A 9 10.40 8.65 31.42
CA THR A 9 10.27 7.23 31.85
C THR A 9 11.15 6.34 30.96
N SER A 10 12.35 6.02 31.44
CA SER A 10 12.96 4.68 31.39
C SER A 10 14.49 4.82 31.47
N SER A 11 15.04 4.61 32.66
CA SER A 11 16.47 4.33 32.86
C SER A 11 16.79 2.87 32.52
N ASP A 12 16.06 2.24 31.57
CA ASP A 12 16.33 0.86 31.20
C ASP A 12 17.53 0.79 30.25
N PRO A 13 18.63 0.15 30.66
CA PRO A 13 19.84 0.03 29.83
C PRO A 13 19.58 -0.75 28.52
N VAL A 14 18.49 -1.51 28.47
CA VAL A 14 18.04 -2.25 27.27
C VAL A 14 17.57 -1.30 26.17
N PHE A 15 16.88 -0.20 26.52
CA PHE A 15 16.40 0.76 25.54
C PHE A 15 17.57 1.49 24.85
N PHE A 16 18.59 1.85 25.62
CA PHE A 16 19.82 2.45 25.10
C PHE A 16 20.62 1.49 24.20
N ALA A 17 20.72 0.21 24.57
CA ALA A 17 21.43 -0.78 23.76
C ALA A 17 20.77 -1.02 22.38
N ILE A 18 19.44 -0.90 22.30
CA ILE A 18 18.68 -1.05 21.05
C ILE A 18 18.93 0.14 20.11
N LEU A 19 19.00 1.37 20.63
CA LEU A 19 19.27 2.56 19.81
C LEU A 19 20.71 2.57 19.27
N GLU A 20 21.68 2.15 20.07
CA GLU A 20 23.10 2.12 19.70
C GLU A 20 23.50 0.87 18.90
N GLY A 21 22.56 -0.05 18.62
CA GLY A 21 22.81 -1.25 17.83
C GLY A 21 23.78 -2.25 18.48
N ASN A 22 24.03 -2.14 19.79
CA ASN A 22 25.00 -2.97 20.50
C ASN A 22 24.32 -4.19 21.14
N TRP A 23 23.99 -5.18 20.30
CA TRP A 23 23.30 -6.41 20.68
C TRP A 23 24.04 -7.31 21.69
N ASN A 24 25.33 -7.03 21.95
CA ASN A 24 26.18 -7.84 22.83
C ASN A 24 25.97 -7.55 24.33
N LEU A 25 25.27 -6.48 24.70
CA LEU A 25 25.06 -6.05 26.10
C LEU A 25 23.70 -6.50 26.68
N ILE A 26 22.87 -7.21 25.93
CA ILE A 26 21.58 -7.72 26.41
C ILE A 26 21.83 -9.07 27.10
N PRO A 27 21.72 -9.16 28.45
CA PRO A 27 21.83 -10.45 29.11
C PRO A 27 20.68 -11.37 28.61
N PRO A 28 20.96 -12.63 28.26
CA PRO A 28 19.91 -13.57 27.88
C PRO A 28 19.10 -13.89 29.13
N ALA A 29 18.00 -13.18 29.34
CA ALA A 29 17.00 -13.54 30.34
C ALA A 29 16.22 -14.77 29.85
N PHE A 30 16.86 -15.94 29.85
CA PHE A 30 16.19 -17.21 29.60
C PHE A 30 16.06 -17.98 30.92
N GLY A 31 15.03 -17.60 31.68
CA GLY A 31 14.53 -18.43 32.76
C GLY A 31 14.19 -19.83 32.23
N ARG A 32 14.72 -20.85 32.88
CA ARG A 32 14.44 -22.27 32.62
C ARG A 32 12.94 -22.52 32.44
N HIS A 33 12.53 -22.86 31.22
CA HIS A 33 11.37 -23.71 30.99
C HIS A 33 11.82 -25.01 30.32
N LYS A 34 12.05 -26.03 31.16
CA LYS A 34 12.32 -27.40 30.75
C LYS A 34 10.97 -28.11 30.54
N ARG A 35 10.34 -27.93 29.38
CA ARG A 35 9.38 -28.91 28.83
C ARG A 35 9.07 -28.58 27.35
N SER A 36 9.18 -29.60 26.51
CA SER A 36 8.77 -29.65 25.10
C SER A 36 9.69 -28.98 24.06
N ARG A 37 10.82 -29.62 23.74
CA ARG A 37 11.65 -29.27 22.57
C ARG A 37 11.08 -29.76 21.23
N LYS A 38 9.93 -30.46 21.20
CA LYS A 38 9.35 -31.02 19.96
C LYS A 38 8.14 -30.23 19.44
N ALA A 39 7.31 -29.67 20.33
CA ALA A 39 6.18 -28.82 19.94
C ALA A 39 6.60 -27.43 19.44
N THR A 40 7.75 -26.91 19.88
CA THR A 40 8.24 -25.59 19.45
C THR A 40 8.66 -25.56 17.99
N GLY A 41 9.25 -26.64 17.46
CA GLY A 41 9.63 -26.73 16.05
C GLY A 41 8.40 -26.72 15.14
N ASP A 42 7.39 -27.51 15.48
CA ASP A 42 6.13 -27.57 14.74
C ASP A 42 5.40 -26.21 14.76
N ALA A 43 5.40 -25.51 15.91
CA ALA A 43 4.83 -24.16 16.01
C ALA A 43 5.57 -23.11 15.17
N ILE A 44 6.90 -23.24 15.03
CA ILE A 44 7.69 -22.35 14.16
C ILE A 44 7.36 -22.62 12.69
N VAL A 45 7.28 -23.90 12.28
CA VAL A 45 6.92 -24.26 10.90
C VAL A 45 5.51 -23.80 10.57
N ASP A 46 4.56 -23.97 11.50
CA ASP A 46 3.18 -23.50 11.36
C ASP A 46 3.10 -21.97 11.21
N ALA A 47 3.83 -21.23 12.07
CA ALA A 47 3.92 -19.78 11.95
C ALA A 47 4.58 -19.33 10.62
N MET A 48 5.60 -20.03 10.14
CA MET A 48 6.22 -19.74 8.84
C MET A 48 5.25 -20.00 7.68
N LEU A 49 4.46 -21.09 7.75
CA LEU A 49 3.43 -21.40 6.77
C LEU A 49 2.31 -20.35 6.78
N GLU A 50 1.90 -19.88 7.95
CA GLU A 50 0.90 -18.81 8.09
C GLU A 50 1.42 -17.49 7.52
N ILE A 51 2.67 -17.11 7.79
CA ILE A 51 3.32 -15.93 7.20
C ILE A 51 3.42 -16.07 5.69
N ALA A 52 3.79 -17.26 5.18
CA ALA A 52 3.87 -17.52 3.75
C ALA A 52 2.49 -17.44 3.07
N ALA A 53 1.46 -18.02 3.69
CA ALA A 53 0.09 -17.95 3.23
C ALA A 53 -0.42 -16.50 3.21
N ALA A 54 -0.23 -15.75 4.30
CA ALA A 54 -0.59 -14.34 4.39
C ALA A 54 0.15 -13.49 3.34
N SER A 55 1.43 -13.75 3.12
CA SER A 55 2.24 -13.06 2.10
C SER A 55 1.75 -13.37 0.68
N LYS A 56 1.42 -14.64 0.39
CA LYS A 56 0.85 -15.06 -0.89
C LYS A 56 -0.53 -14.43 -1.12
N MET A 57 -1.37 -14.36 -0.10
CA MET A 57 -2.69 -13.70 -0.19
C MET A 57 -2.54 -12.20 -0.48
N ARG A 58 -1.61 -11.50 0.18
CA ARG A 58 -1.31 -10.09 -0.11
C ARG A 58 -0.83 -9.91 -1.55
N ALA A 59 0.13 -10.73 -2.01
CA ALA A 59 0.63 -10.68 -3.38
C ALA A 59 -0.48 -10.96 -4.42
N ALA A 60 -1.31 -11.99 -4.18
CA ALA A 60 -2.42 -12.32 -5.06
C ALA A 60 -3.48 -11.22 -5.10
N ALA A 61 -3.76 -10.55 -3.98
CA ALA A 61 -4.66 -9.41 -3.94
C ALA A 61 -4.13 -8.26 -4.83
N ILE A 62 -2.83 -7.94 -4.74
CA ILE A 62 -2.19 -6.92 -5.58
C ILE A 62 -2.30 -7.28 -7.07
N MET A 63 -1.98 -8.52 -7.44
CA MET A 63 -2.07 -8.97 -8.84
C MET A 63 -3.50 -8.97 -9.38
N ARG A 64 -4.51 -9.31 -8.56
CA ARG A 64 -5.92 -9.25 -8.96
C ARG A 64 -6.43 -7.82 -9.12
N THR A 65 -5.78 -6.85 -8.51
CA THR A 65 -6.09 -5.43 -8.69
C THR A 65 -5.67 -4.95 -10.09
N GLU A 66 -4.52 -5.40 -10.60
CA GLU A 66 -4.04 -5.03 -11.94
C GLU A 66 -4.95 -5.55 -13.06
N GLU A 67 -5.48 -6.78 -12.91
CA GLU A 67 -6.40 -7.39 -13.88
C GLU A 67 -7.78 -6.68 -13.92
N ARG A 68 -8.17 -6.04 -12.82
CA ARG A 68 -9.42 -5.26 -12.74
C ARG A 68 -9.32 -3.91 -13.41
N PHE A 69 -8.11 -3.33 -13.47
CA PHE A 69 -7.85 -1.97 -13.92
C PHE A 69 -7.01 -1.92 -15.20
N THR A 70 -7.33 -2.78 -16.16
CA THR A 70 -6.64 -2.82 -17.46
C THR A 70 -7.03 -1.63 -18.34
N ILE A 71 -6.08 -1.19 -19.17
CA ILE A 71 -6.29 -0.09 -20.14
C ILE A 71 -7.48 -0.40 -21.05
N SER A 72 -7.59 -1.62 -21.57
CA SER A 72 -8.70 -2.03 -22.45
C SER A 72 -10.07 -1.83 -21.79
N LYS A 73 -10.17 -2.05 -20.47
CA LYS A 73 -11.42 -1.83 -19.73
C LYS A 73 -11.71 -0.35 -19.54
N CYS A 74 -10.69 0.47 -19.28
CA CYS A 74 -10.83 1.93 -19.24
C CYS A 74 -11.34 2.47 -20.58
N ILE A 75 -10.75 2.04 -21.71
CA ILE A 75 -11.14 2.46 -23.06
C ILE A 75 -12.59 2.08 -23.35
N ARG A 76 -12.98 0.82 -23.10
CA ARG A 76 -14.38 0.39 -23.32
C ARG A 76 -15.38 1.22 -22.53
N ILE A 77 -15.07 1.53 -21.27
CA ILE A 77 -15.91 2.40 -20.44
C ILE A 77 -15.94 3.82 -21.00
N LEU A 78 -14.81 4.34 -21.47
CA LEU A 78 -14.71 5.67 -22.07
C LEU A 78 -15.55 5.78 -23.34
N ASP A 79 -15.53 4.77 -24.20
CA ASP A 79 -16.32 4.72 -25.45
C ASP A 79 -17.84 4.63 -25.19
N GLU A 80 -18.24 4.00 -24.09
CA GLU A 80 -19.65 3.94 -23.67
C GLU A 80 -20.16 5.26 -23.05
N MET A 81 -19.28 6.19 -22.71
CA MET A 81 -19.65 7.47 -22.09
C MET A 81 -20.13 8.49 -23.15
N GLN A 82 -21.22 9.20 -22.85
CA GLN A 82 -21.73 10.27 -23.69
C GLN A 82 -21.23 11.65 -23.24
N GLY A 83 -21.05 12.56 -24.18
CA GLY A 83 -20.67 13.96 -23.89
C GLY A 83 -19.18 14.16 -23.57
N VAL A 84 -18.33 13.20 -23.93
CA VAL A 84 -16.87 13.35 -23.84
C VAL A 84 -16.40 14.19 -25.04
N ASP A 85 -15.80 15.34 -24.77
CA ASP A 85 -15.17 16.17 -25.79
C ASP A 85 -13.92 15.47 -26.35
N GLN A 86 -13.61 15.68 -27.64
CA GLN A 86 -12.49 15.02 -28.32
C GLN A 86 -11.14 15.30 -27.65
N ALA A 87 -10.90 16.51 -27.16
CA ALA A 87 -9.64 16.85 -26.47
C ALA A 87 -9.54 16.14 -25.12
N VAL A 88 -10.66 16.05 -24.40
CA VAL A 88 -10.73 15.31 -23.12
C VAL A 88 -10.58 13.81 -23.35
N TYR A 89 -11.11 13.28 -24.45
CA TYR A 89 -10.94 11.87 -24.83
C TYR A 89 -9.48 11.52 -25.04
N LEU A 90 -8.76 12.29 -25.86
CA LEU A 90 -7.33 12.06 -26.13
C LEU A 90 -6.50 12.18 -24.85
N PHE A 91 -6.76 13.21 -24.05
CA PHE A 91 -6.11 13.35 -22.74
C PHE A 91 -6.38 12.15 -21.81
N ALA A 92 -7.59 11.57 -21.85
CA ALA A 92 -7.92 10.41 -21.03
C ALA A 92 -7.12 9.16 -21.45
N LEU A 93 -6.81 9.00 -22.74
CA LEU A 93 -5.95 7.92 -23.22
C LEU A 93 -4.54 8.02 -22.61
N ASP A 94 -3.95 9.20 -22.62
CA ASP A 94 -2.65 9.46 -22.01
C ASP A 94 -2.72 9.27 -20.48
N LEU A 95 -3.81 9.72 -19.85
CA LEU A 95 -4.03 9.57 -18.42
C LEU A 95 -4.10 8.09 -17.99
N PHE A 96 -4.65 7.22 -18.83
CA PHE A 96 -4.77 5.79 -18.55
C PHE A 96 -3.45 5.03 -18.66
N GLU A 97 -2.36 5.62 -19.14
CA GLU A 97 -1.03 5.02 -19.01
C GLU A 97 -0.66 4.82 -17.53
N ASN A 98 -1.10 5.73 -16.66
CA ASN A 98 -0.87 5.65 -15.23
C ASN A 98 -1.82 4.63 -14.54
N PRO A 99 -1.30 3.57 -13.90
CA PRO A 99 -2.12 2.56 -13.22
C PRO A 99 -3.02 3.12 -12.13
N SER A 100 -2.55 4.11 -11.36
CA SER A 100 -3.34 4.73 -10.30
C SER A 100 -4.53 5.51 -10.86
N ALA A 101 -4.37 6.14 -12.03
CA ALA A 101 -5.46 6.84 -12.68
C ALA A 101 -6.54 5.87 -13.20
N ARG A 102 -6.13 4.69 -13.71
CA ARG A 102 -7.06 3.63 -14.12
C ARG A 102 -7.90 3.11 -12.97
N GLU A 103 -7.26 2.86 -11.83
CA GLU A 103 -7.94 2.43 -10.60
C GLU A 103 -8.99 3.44 -10.15
N ILE A 104 -8.63 4.73 -10.09
CA ILE A 104 -9.56 5.80 -9.72
C ILE A 104 -10.72 5.84 -10.73
N PHE A 105 -10.44 5.86 -12.03
CA PHE A 105 -11.47 5.95 -13.07
C PHE A 105 -12.49 4.81 -13.01
N ILE A 106 -12.01 3.57 -12.85
CA ILE A 106 -12.89 2.39 -12.79
C ILE A 106 -13.68 2.37 -11.47
N SER A 107 -13.06 2.77 -10.36
CA SER A 107 -13.70 2.83 -9.04
C SER A 107 -14.75 3.94 -8.92
N LEU A 108 -14.65 5.00 -9.73
CA LEU A 108 -15.65 6.05 -9.79
C LEU A 108 -16.97 5.55 -10.38
N LYS A 109 -18.09 6.05 -9.82
CA LYS A 109 -19.42 5.91 -10.42
C LYS A 109 -19.45 6.56 -11.80
N SER A 110 -20.22 6.00 -12.73
CA SER A 110 -20.34 6.47 -14.12
C SER A 110 -20.59 7.99 -14.21
N GLU A 111 -21.50 8.51 -13.38
CA GLU A 111 -21.87 9.93 -13.30
C GLU A 111 -20.71 10.87 -12.93
N ARG A 112 -19.67 10.37 -12.25
CA ARG A 112 -18.54 11.19 -11.75
C ARG A 112 -17.31 11.12 -12.65
N ARG A 113 -17.24 10.14 -13.56
CA ARG A 113 -16.07 9.89 -14.41
C ARG A 113 -15.75 11.08 -15.31
N LEU A 114 -16.75 11.64 -15.97
CA LEU A 114 -16.56 12.77 -16.88
C LEU A 114 -16.06 14.02 -16.15
N ALA A 115 -16.70 14.37 -15.03
CA ALA A 115 -16.32 15.52 -14.22
C ALA A 115 -14.88 15.38 -13.67
N TRP A 116 -14.49 14.17 -13.26
CA TRP A 116 -13.13 13.88 -12.82
C TRP A 116 -12.10 14.08 -13.94
N MET A 117 -12.36 13.54 -15.14
CA MET A 117 -11.47 13.70 -16.30
C MET A 117 -11.35 15.17 -16.72
N GLN A 118 -12.47 15.91 -16.77
CA GLN A 118 -12.46 17.33 -17.07
C GLN A 118 -11.68 18.14 -16.02
N GLY A 119 -11.80 17.80 -14.73
CA GLY A 119 -11.01 18.41 -13.67
C GLY A 119 -9.50 18.18 -13.87
N LYS A 120 -9.11 16.95 -14.23
CA LYS A 120 -7.71 16.59 -14.55
C LYS A 120 -7.20 17.32 -15.79
N PHE A 121 -8.00 17.39 -16.85
CA PHE A 121 -7.66 18.09 -18.08
C PHE A 121 -7.41 19.58 -17.80
N ARG A 122 -8.33 20.24 -17.10
CA ARG A 122 -8.20 21.67 -16.74
C ARG A 122 -6.97 21.95 -15.88
N ALA A 123 -6.64 21.06 -14.94
CA ALA A 123 -5.43 21.20 -14.13
C ALA A 123 -4.15 21.05 -14.97
N SER A 124 -4.17 20.13 -15.95
CA SER A 124 -3.05 19.92 -16.86
C SER A 124 -2.85 21.10 -17.81
N THR A 125 -3.94 21.65 -18.37
CA THR A 125 -3.86 22.80 -19.28
C THR A 125 -3.50 24.09 -18.54
N SER A 126 -3.94 24.26 -17.29
CA SER A 126 -3.54 25.41 -16.47
C SER A 126 -2.06 25.39 -16.08
N SER A 127 -1.40 24.22 -16.07
CA SER A 127 0.03 24.13 -15.81
C SER A 127 0.90 24.40 -17.03
N ALA A 128 0.30 24.44 -18.22
CA ALA A 128 0.99 24.66 -19.51
C ALA A 128 0.88 26.10 -20.02
N ALA A 129 0.09 26.94 -19.35
CA ALA A 129 -0.06 28.38 -19.60
C ALA A 129 0.75 29.18 -18.58
#